data_AF-A0A059LIE2-F1
#
_entry.id   AF-A0A059LIE2-F1
#
_cell.length_a   1.000
_cell.length_b   1.000
_cell.length_c   1.000
_cell.angle_alpha   90.00
_cell.angle_beta   90.00
_cell.angle_gamma   90.00
#
_symmetry.space_group_name_H-M   'P 1'
#
loop_
_entity.id
_entity.type
_entity.pdbx_description
1 polymer ?
#
loop_
_entity_poly.entity_id
_entity_poly.type
_entity_poly.pdbx_seq_one_letter_code
_entity_poly.pdbx_strand_id
1 'polypeptide(L)'
;MATAGAPINVREVVNLPNLGIQSGSITFTNVTLESDKYLCVRETTPTNQLTILDLSNPSAPQRRPITAESAIMNPDSQIIALKATVAGQSGDSLQIFNLGTKTKLKSVQFPQQVVFWKWVTAGRLGLVTAQSVYHWDLEGASEPVKAFDRTANLEGTQIISYRCSPDAKWCVLVGIAPGAPERPALVRGVMQLYSVEASRSQSLDAHAAGFGQLAVAGRADAMTVIAFAQKSAPQ
;
A
#
# COMPACT_ATOMS: atom_id res chain seq x y z
N MET A 1 3.69 -37.13 -27.83
CA MET A 1 2.96 -36.61 -26.65
C MET A 1 3.70 -35.36 -26.19
N ALA A 2 3.06 -34.18 -26.24
CA ALA A 2 3.68 -32.96 -25.76
C ALA A 2 3.84 -33.03 -24.23
N THR A 3 5.05 -32.84 -23.72
CA THR A 3 5.28 -32.62 -22.30
C THR A 3 4.52 -31.36 -21.89
N ALA A 4 3.43 -31.51 -21.16
CA ALA A 4 2.66 -30.40 -20.62
C ALA A 4 3.60 -29.55 -19.73
N GLY A 5 3.91 -28.33 -20.19
CA GLY A 5 4.70 -27.38 -19.41
C GLY A 5 4.02 -27.06 -18.08
N ALA A 6 4.80 -26.68 -17.07
CA ALA A 6 4.26 -26.25 -15.79
C ALA A 6 3.24 -25.11 -15.99
N PRO A 7 2.15 -25.04 -15.19
CA PRO A 7 1.11 -24.02 -15.36
C PRO A 7 1.55 -22.60 -14.96
N ILE A 8 2.80 -22.45 -14.48
CA ILE A 8 3.37 -21.19 -14.01
C ILE A 8 4.70 -20.91 -14.70
N ASN A 9 4.92 -19.65 -15.07
CA ASN A 9 6.20 -19.13 -15.52
C ASN A 9 6.79 -18.29 -14.41
N VAL A 10 8.00 -18.63 -13.96
CA VAL A 10 8.75 -17.87 -12.95
C VAL A 10 9.92 -17.19 -13.65
N ARG A 11 10.05 -15.88 -13.45
CA ARG A 11 11.13 -15.07 -14.02
C ARG A 11 11.64 -14.09 -12.98
N GLU A 12 12.95 -14.04 -12.80
CA GLU A 12 13.61 -12.96 -12.07
C GLU A 12 13.63 -11.70 -12.96
N VAL A 13 13.05 -10.61 -12.45
CA VAL A 13 13.01 -9.32 -13.16
C VAL A 13 14.24 -8.48 -12.83
N VAL A 14 14.59 -8.41 -11.55
CA VAL A 14 15.70 -7.59 -11.05
C VAL A 14 16.23 -8.14 -9.73
N ASN A 15 17.55 -8.04 -9.54
CA ASN A 15 18.24 -8.32 -8.29
C ASN A 15 18.77 -7.00 -7.73
N LEU A 16 18.13 -6.46 -6.69
CA LEU A 16 18.43 -5.12 -6.15
C LEU A 16 19.89 -4.97 -5.69
N PRO A 17 20.51 -5.95 -4.98
CA PRO A 17 21.93 -5.92 -4.67
C PRO A 17 22.86 -5.72 -5.88
N ASN A 18 22.54 -6.33 -7.03
CA ASN A 18 23.33 -6.16 -8.26
C ASN A 18 23.28 -4.73 -8.82
N LEU A 19 22.30 -3.93 -8.40
CA LEU A 19 22.18 -2.52 -8.75
C LEU A 19 22.87 -1.59 -7.73
N GLY A 20 23.58 -2.15 -6.76
CA GLY A 20 24.27 -1.41 -5.69
C GLY A 20 23.36 -0.99 -4.54
N ILE A 21 22.17 -1.58 -4.41
CA ILE A 21 21.26 -1.33 -3.28
C ILE A 21 21.69 -2.22 -2.11
N GLN A 22 21.88 -1.62 -0.94
CA GLN A 22 22.31 -2.37 0.24
C GLN A 22 21.23 -3.35 0.71
N SER A 23 21.62 -4.59 1.04
CA SER A 23 20.70 -5.61 1.54
C SER A 23 19.94 -5.16 2.79
N GLY A 24 20.56 -4.36 3.66
CA GLY A 24 19.92 -3.78 4.84
C GLY A 24 18.80 -2.78 4.52
N SER A 25 18.78 -2.21 3.31
CA SER A 25 17.70 -1.35 2.84
C SER A 25 16.52 -2.13 2.24
N ILE A 26 16.66 -3.44 2.03
CA ILE A 26 15.61 -4.29 1.44
C ILE A 26 14.67 -4.78 2.55
N THR A 27 13.80 -3.89 3.03
CA THR A 27 12.83 -4.17 4.09
C THR A 27 11.45 -3.60 3.72
N PHE A 28 10.39 -4.09 4.37
CA PHE A 28 9.02 -3.59 4.15
C PHE A 28 8.89 -2.07 4.36
N THR A 29 9.70 -1.49 5.27
CA THR A 29 9.66 -0.05 5.58
C THR A 29 10.37 0.81 4.54
N ASN A 30 11.31 0.22 3.79
CA ASN A 30 12.20 0.94 2.89
C ASN A 30 11.91 0.67 1.41
N VAL A 31 11.33 -0.48 1.07
CA VAL A 31 11.01 -0.87 -0.31
C VAL A 31 9.50 -0.81 -0.54
N THR A 32 9.09 -0.07 -1.55
CA THR A 32 7.68 0.03 -1.95
C THR A 32 7.52 -0.33 -3.43
N LEU A 33 6.43 -1.05 -3.73
CA LEU A 33 6.07 -1.53 -5.06
C LEU A 33 4.56 -1.41 -5.21
N GLU A 34 4.10 -0.30 -5.77
CA GLU A 34 2.67 0.02 -5.85
C GLU A 34 2.00 -0.55 -7.10
N SER A 35 2.79 -0.80 -8.14
CA SER A 35 2.42 -1.48 -9.40
C SER A 35 3.64 -2.21 -9.97
N ASP A 36 3.49 -2.79 -11.15
CA ASP A 36 4.56 -3.40 -11.93
C ASP A 36 5.43 -2.39 -12.69
N LYS A 37 5.19 -1.07 -12.55
CA LYS A 37 5.91 -0.01 -13.27
C LYS A 37 7.12 0.52 -12.51
N TYR A 38 6.97 0.79 -11.21
CA TYR A 38 8.00 1.47 -10.42
C TYR A 38 8.24 0.81 -9.08
N LEU A 39 9.51 0.66 -8.74
CA LEU A 39 9.97 0.24 -7.42
C LEU A 39 10.75 1.39 -6.77
N CYS A 40 10.43 1.69 -5.51
CA CYS A 40 11.13 2.70 -4.72
C CYS A 40 11.90 2.04 -3.58
N VAL A 41 13.16 2.43 -3.39
CA VAL A 41 13.97 2.04 -2.24
C VAL A 41 14.48 3.28 -1.53
N ARG A 42 14.12 3.41 -0.25
CA ARG A 42 14.71 4.40 0.64
C ARG A 42 15.98 3.83 1.27
N GLU A 43 17.10 4.47 0.98
CA GLU A 43 18.41 4.13 1.54
C GLU A 43 18.79 5.20 2.56
N THR A 44 19.24 4.79 3.75
CA THR A 44 19.61 5.71 4.85
C THR A 44 21.10 5.69 5.18
N THR A 45 21.86 4.80 4.54
CA THR A 45 23.29 4.58 4.77
C THR A 45 24.00 4.47 3.42
N PRO A 46 25.11 5.19 3.18
CA PRO A 46 25.76 6.16 4.08
C PRO A 46 25.03 7.51 4.18
N THR A 47 24.16 7.83 3.23
CA THR A 47 23.37 9.07 3.19
C THR A 47 21.91 8.75 2.85
N ASN A 48 21.00 9.64 3.27
CA ASN A 48 19.60 9.51 2.89
C ASN A 48 19.43 9.78 1.39
N GLN A 49 18.94 8.77 0.67
CA GLN A 49 18.58 8.91 -0.73
C GLN A 49 17.37 8.03 -1.06
N LEU A 50 16.68 8.40 -2.12
CA LEU A 50 15.61 7.60 -2.70
C LEU A 50 16.07 7.08 -4.06
N THR A 51 16.07 5.76 -4.21
CA THR A 51 16.38 5.07 -5.46
C THR A 51 15.09 4.59 -6.11
N ILE A 52 14.81 5.10 -7.30
CA ILE A 52 13.58 4.82 -8.06
C ILE A 52 13.97 4.00 -9.29
N LEU A 53 13.37 2.82 -9.43
CA LEU A 53 13.56 1.92 -10.55
C LEU A 53 12.32 1.96 -11.43
N ASP A 54 12.53 2.27 -12.71
CA ASP A 54 11.56 1.97 -13.75
C ASP A 54 11.72 0.51 -14.15
N LEU A 55 10.71 -0.32 -13.92
CA LEU A 55 10.77 -1.75 -14.16
C LEU A 55 10.71 -2.11 -15.66
N SER A 56 10.41 -1.14 -16.53
CA SER A 56 10.62 -1.30 -17.99
C SER A 56 12.10 -1.22 -18.38
N ASN A 57 12.94 -0.58 -17.55
CA ASN A 57 14.40 -0.48 -17.73
C ASN A 57 15.13 -0.55 -16.36
N PRO A 58 15.13 -1.71 -15.69
CA PRO A 58 15.63 -1.85 -14.33
C PRO A 58 17.15 -1.63 -14.20
N SER A 59 17.90 -1.65 -15.31
CA SER A 59 19.35 -1.41 -15.32
C SER A 59 19.77 0.04 -15.07
N ALA A 60 18.83 0.99 -15.10
CA ALA A 60 19.13 2.42 -14.96
C ALA A 60 18.38 3.06 -13.76
N PRO A 61 18.70 2.68 -12.51
CA PRO A 61 18.06 3.26 -11.33
C PRO A 61 18.33 4.76 -11.20
N GLN A 62 17.28 5.54 -10.90
CA GLN A 62 17.38 6.97 -10.62
C GLN A 62 17.59 7.19 -9.12
N ARG A 63 18.73 7.77 -8.74
CA ARG A 63 19.01 8.14 -7.34
C ARG A 63 18.74 9.62 -7.14
N ARG A 64 17.90 9.95 -6.16
CA ARG A 64 17.55 11.34 -5.82
C ARG A 64 17.85 11.62 -4.35
N PRO A 65 18.46 12.78 -4.01
CA PRO A 65 18.73 13.16 -2.62
C PRO A 65 17.43 13.65 -1.95
N ILE A 66 16.54 12.70 -1.62
CA ILE A 66 15.26 12.96 -0.98
C ILE A 66 15.30 12.35 0.42
N THR A 67 15.07 13.20 1.43
CA THR A 67 14.88 12.78 2.82
C THR A 67 13.39 12.73 3.11
N ALA A 68 12.86 11.52 3.28
CA ALA A 68 11.48 11.25 3.68
C ALA A 68 11.45 10.00 4.57
N GLU A 69 10.40 9.80 5.36
CA GLU A 69 10.21 8.57 6.14
C GLU A 69 9.58 7.46 5.29
N SER A 70 8.74 7.84 4.33
CA SER A 70 8.10 6.91 3.40
C SER A 70 7.92 7.56 2.04
N ALA A 71 8.00 6.75 1.00
CA ALA A 71 7.87 7.16 -0.39
C ALA A 71 7.15 6.06 -1.18
N ILE A 72 6.10 6.43 -1.91
CA ILE A 72 5.32 5.50 -2.75
C ILE A 72 5.08 6.11 -4.13
N MET A 73 5.44 5.37 -5.17
CA MET A 73 5.20 5.77 -6.56
C MET A 73 3.74 5.57 -6.93
N ASN A 74 3.22 6.47 -7.74
CA ASN A 74 1.93 6.31 -8.37
C ASN A 74 1.93 5.04 -9.25
N PRO A 75 0.84 4.26 -9.27
CA PRO A 75 0.80 3.01 -10.00
C PRO A 75 0.97 3.18 -11.52
N ASP A 76 0.63 4.36 -12.08
CA ASP A 76 0.59 4.55 -13.53
C ASP A 76 1.55 5.58 -14.09
N SER A 77 1.97 6.56 -13.29
CA SER A 77 2.66 7.76 -13.75
C SER A 77 3.92 8.06 -12.93
N GLN A 78 4.77 8.96 -13.43
CA GLN A 78 5.97 9.44 -12.71
C GLN A 78 5.61 10.44 -11.61
N ILE A 79 4.62 10.10 -10.80
CA ILE A 79 4.19 10.87 -9.63
C ILE A 79 4.63 10.10 -8.39
N ILE A 80 5.14 10.81 -7.40
CA ILE A 80 5.56 10.24 -6.13
C ILE A 80 4.84 10.93 -4.99
N ALA A 81 4.41 10.16 -3.99
CA ALA A 81 3.98 10.68 -2.71
C ALA A 81 5.10 10.47 -1.68
N LEU A 82 5.40 11.52 -0.91
CA LEU A 82 6.41 11.53 0.16
C LEU A 82 5.74 11.87 1.49
N LYS A 83 6.15 11.15 2.53
CA LYS A 83 5.76 11.41 3.92
C LYS A 83 7.00 11.72 4.74
N ALA A 84 6.97 12.82 5.50
CA ALA A 84 8.04 13.18 6.42
C ALA A 84 7.45 13.81 7.69
N THR A 85 8.09 13.58 8.83
CA THR A 85 7.86 14.38 10.04
C THR A 85 8.65 15.68 9.95
N VAL A 86 8.05 16.77 10.42
CA VAL A 86 8.69 18.09 10.46
C VAL A 86 8.86 18.48 11.92
N ALA A 87 10.10 18.78 12.31
CA ALA A 87 10.40 19.19 13.69
C ALA A 87 9.56 20.41 14.10
N GLY A 88 8.87 20.32 15.23
CA GLY A 88 7.99 21.37 15.74
C GLY A 88 6.58 21.39 15.12
N GLN A 89 6.24 20.47 14.21
CA GLN A 89 4.89 20.30 13.70
C GLN A 89 4.30 18.95 14.16
N SER A 90 3.04 18.97 14.58
CA SER A 90 2.29 17.75 14.88
C SER A 90 1.86 17.03 13.59
N GLY A 91 1.90 15.70 13.61
CA GLY A 91 1.48 14.86 12.49
C GLY A 91 2.52 14.79 11.36
N ASP A 92 2.07 14.43 10.18
CA ASP A 92 2.92 14.13 9.03
C ASP A 92 2.78 15.19 7.92
N SER A 93 3.92 15.63 7.37
CA SER A 93 3.95 16.40 6.13
C SER A 93 3.83 15.45 4.94
N LEU A 94 2.71 15.55 4.22
CA LEU A 94 2.42 14.74 3.04
C LEU A 94 2.56 15.60 1.78
N GLN A 95 3.37 15.14 0.84
CA GLN A 95 3.67 15.89 -0.38
C GLN A 95 3.57 14.97 -1.60
N ILE A 96 3.01 15.48 -2.69
CA ILE A 96 2.92 14.78 -3.96
C ILE A 96 3.69 15.58 -5.01
N PHE A 97 4.64 14.94 -5.69
CA PHE A 97 5.45 15.55 -6.74
C PHE A 97 5.31 14.82 -8.05
N ASN A 98 5.32 15.56 -9.15
CA ASN A 98 5.54 15.01 -10.47
C ASN A 98 7.05 15.02 -10.75
N LEU A 99 7.64 13.84 -10.90
CA LEU A 99 9.08 13.67 -11.10
C LEU A 99 9.55 14.04 -12.51
N GLY A 100 8.66 13.97 -13.50
CA GLY A 100 8.93 14.32 -14.89
C GLY A 100 8.96 15.84 -15.08
N THR A 101 7.93 16.54 -14.61
CA THR A 101 7.86 18.01 -14.68
C THR A 101 8.61 18.71 -13.54
N LYS A 102 9.06 17.97 -12.52
CA LYS A 102 9.71 18.49 -11.31
C LYS A 102 8.85 19.50 -10.54
N THR A 103 7.53 19.34 -10.57
CA THR A 103 6.59 20.23 -9.88
C THR A 103 5.97 19.58 -8.66
N LYS A 104 5.73 20.36 -7.61
CA LYS A 104 4.92 19.95 -6.47
C LYS A 104 3.45 20.03 -6.86
N LEU A 105 2.73 18.91 -6.83
CA LEU A 105 1.32 18.83 -7.17
C LEU A 105 0.44 19.19 -5.97
N LYS A 106 0.69 18.56 -4.82
CA LYS A 106 -0.08 18.78 -3.58
C LYS A 106 0.83 18.71 -2.35
N SER A 107 0.42 19.39 -1.29
CA SER A 107 1.12 19.41 0.00
C SER A 107 0.11 19.66 1.09
N VAL A 108 0.17 18.90 2.18
CA VAL A 108 -0.66 19.11 3.38
C VAL A 108 0.14 18.75 4.62
N GLN A 109 0.00 19.55 5.68
CA GLN A 109 0.44 19.16 7.01
C GLN A 109 -0.71 18.39 7.66
N PHE A 110 -0.69 17.06 7.55
CA PHE A 110 -1.78 16.23 8.04
C PHE A 110 -1.66 16.08 9.56
N PRO A 111 -2.68 16.45 10.34
CA PRO A 111 -2.56 16.61 11.81
C PRO A 111 -2.37 15.29 12.57
N GLN A 112 -2.58 14.15 11.92
CA GLN A 112 -2.43 12.82 12.52
C GLN A 112 -1.23 12.10 11.92
N GLN A 113 -0.67 11.16 12.69
CA GLN A 113 0.36 10.26 12.18
C GLN A 113 -0.28 9.20 11.27
N VAL A 114 0.26 9.07 10.07
CA VAL A 114 -0.10 8.04 9.10
C VAL A 114 0.77 6.81 9.38
N VAL A 115 0.13 5.74 9.84
CA VAL A 115 0.78 4.46 10.18
C VAL A 115 0.90 3.53 8.97
N PHE A 116 0.05 3.72 7.96
CA PHE A 116 0.10 3.01 6.69
C PHE A 116 -0.55 3.87 5.61
N TRP A 117 -0.06 3.78 4.38
CA TRP A 117 -0.65 4.46 3.23
C TRP A 117 -0.35 3.74 1.94
N LYS A 118 -1.23 3.91 0.96
CA LYS A 118 -1.16 3.23 -0.32
C LYS A 118 -1.92 4.00 -1.40
N TRP A 119 -1.48 3.94 -2.66
CA TRP A 119 -2.34 4.31 -3.78
C TRP A 119 -3.46 3.26 -3.91
N VAL A 120 -4.71 3.67 -3.67
CA VAL A 120 -5.88 2.80 -3.86
C VAL A 120 -6.36 2.82 -5.31
N THR A 121 -6.10 3.92 -6.01
CA THR A 121 -6.19 4.07 -7.47
C THR A 121 -5.04 4.97 -7.93
N ALA A 122 -4.85 5.16 -9.24
CA ALA A 122 -3.89 6.13 -9.76
C ALA A 122 -4.23 7.59 -9.39
N GLY A 123 -5.48 7.88 -9.02
CA GLY A 123 -5.92 9.22 -8.65
C GLY A 123 -6.12 9.43 -7.15
N ARG A 124 -5.97 8.41 -6.30
CA ARG A 124 -6.36 8.47 -4.89
C ARG A 124 -5.41 7.72 -3.97
N LEU A 125 -4.98 8.40 -2.91
CA LEU A 125 -4.23 7.83 -1.80
C LEU A 125 -5.17 7.44 -0.66
N GLY A 126 -4.98 6.24 -0.11
CA GLY A 126 -5.51 5.85 1.18
C GLY A 126 -4.50 6.13 2.28
N LEU A 127 -4.89 6.86 3.31
CA LEU A 127 -4.08 7.18 4.49
C LEU A 127 -4.73 6.53 5.70
N VAL A 128 -3.98 5.72 6.43
CA VAL A 128 -4.46 5.02 7.62
C VAL A 128 -3.76 5.61 8.84
N THR A 129 -4.55 6.13 9.77
CA THR A 129 -4.06 6.61 11.08
C THR A 129 -4.31 5.56 12.15
N ALA A 130 -3.98 5.87 13.40
CA ALA A 130 -4.31 5.00 14.53
C ALA A 130 -5.81 4.70 14.65
N GLN A 131 -6.69 5.63 14.23
CA GLN A 131 -8.12 5.56 14.49
C GLN A 131 -9.00 5.57 13.25
N SER A 132 -8.55 6.11 12.12
CA SER A 132 -9.41 6.24 10.94
C SER A 132 -8.64 6.04 9.63
N VAL A 133 -9.38 5.83 8.56
CA VAL A 133 -8.89 5.83 7.19
C VAL A 133 -9.38 7.09 6.50
N TYR A 134 -8.50 7.71 5.73
CA TYR A 134 -8.75 8.91 4.94
C TYR A 134 -8.43 8.62 3.47
N HIS A 135 -9.12 9.30 2.57
CA HIS A 135 -8.80 9.33 1.14
C HIS A 135 -8.32 10.72 0.76
N TRP A 136 -7.25 10.77 -0.03
CA TRP A 136 -6.72 12.02 -0.57
C TRP A 136 -6.62 11.92 -2.08
N ASP A 137 -7.50 12.64 -2.76
CA ASP A 137 -7.55 12.69 -4.21
C ASP A 137 -6.41 13.55 -4.76
N LEU A 138 -5.80 13.11 -5.86
CA LEU A 138 -4.76 13.81 -6.58
C LEU A 138 -5.31 15.04 -7.31
N GLU A 139 -6.55 14.95 -7.79
CA GLU A 139 -7.23 16.04 -8.48
C GLU A 139 -7.88 17.01 -7.49
N GLY A 140 -7.99 18.26 -7.92
CA GLY A 140 -8.59 19.34 -7.14
C GLY A 140 -7.78 19.76 -5.91
N ALA A 141 -8.34 20.72 -5.17
CA ALA A 141 -7.70 21.33 -4.00
C ALA A 141 -8.06 20.64 -2.67
N SER A 142 -8.70 19.46 -2.71
CA SER A 142 -9.15 18.78 -1.49
C SER A 142 -7.99 18.35 -0.60
N GLU A 143 -8.16 18.56 0.70
CA GLU A 143 -7.34 17.93 1.74
C GLU A 143 -7.80 16.48 1.96
N PRO A 144 -7.05 15.65 2.71
CA PRO A 144 -7.48 14.30 3.04
C PRO A 144 -8.85 14.27 3.73
N VAL A 145 -9.79 13.52 3.17
CA VAL A 145 -11.17 13.38 3.68
C VAL A 145 -11.31 12.05 4.40
N LYS A 146 -11.91 12.06 5.59
CA LYS A 146 -12.16 10.84 6.36
C LYS A 146 -13.11 9.92 5.60
N ALA A 147 -12.71 8.67 5.40
CA ALA A 147 -13.54 7.63 4.80
C ALA A 147 -14.33 6.89 5.88
N PHE A 148 -13.65 6.32 6.88
CA PHE A 148 -14.29 5.56 7.97
C PHE A 148 -13.37 5.41 9.19
N ASP A 149 -13.93 5.03 10.33
CA ASP A 149 -13.18 4.69 11.54
C ASP A 149 -12.73 3.24 11.55
N ARG A 150 -11.51 3.00 12.06
CA ARG A 150 -10.99 1.67 12.32
C ARG A 150 -11.83 1.00 13.39
N THR A 151 -12.21 -0.25 13.14
CA THR A 151 -12.91 -1.06 14.14
C THR A 151 -11.96 -1.50 15.25
N ALA A 152 -12.50 -1.74 16.45
CA ALA A 152 -11.72 -2.08 17.65
C ALA A 152 -10.83 -3.34 17.47
N ASN A 153 -11.22 -4.30 16.61
CA ASN A 153 -10.38 -5.47 16.32
C ASN A 153 -9.05 -5.14 15.64
N LEU A 154 -8.92 -3.96 15.03
CA LEU A 154 -7.69 -3.48 14.42
C LEU A 154 -6.84 -2.63 15.37
N GLU A 155 -7.29 -2.33 16.57
CA GLU A 155 -6.51 -1.55 17.54
C GLU A 155 -5.20 -2.25 17.89
N GLY A 156 -4.09 -1.49 17.97
CA GLY A 156 -2.76 -2.04 18.27
C GLY A 156 -2.16 -2.95 17.20
N THR A 157 -2.85 -3.16 16.06
CA THR A 157 -2.34 -4.00 14.96
C THR A 157 -1.42 -3.23 14.02
N GLN A 158 -0.43 -3.92 13.46
CA GLN A 158 0.36 -3.42 12.34
C GLN A 158 -0.46 -3.54 11.06
N ILE A 159 -0.79 -2.42 10.43
CA ILE A 159 -1.50 -2.40 9.16
C ILE A 159 -0.57 -2.86 8.04
N ILE A 160 -1.00 -3.85 7.26
CA ILE A 160 -0.21 -4.44 6.17
C ILE A 160 -0.86 -4.29 4.79
N SER A 161 -2.16 -4.01 4.74
CA SER A 161 -2.85 -3.83 3.46
C SER A 161 -4.07 -2.94 3.59
N TYR A 162 -4.29 -2.12 2.59
CA TYR A 162 -5.53 -1.38 2.39
C TYR A 162 -5.88 -1.39 0.90
N ARG A 163 -7.12 -1.75 0.56
CA ARG A 163 -7.60 -1.81 -0.83
C ARG A 163 -9.03 -1.31 -0.92
N CYS A 164 -9.39 -0.80 -2.10
CA CYS A 164 -10.77 -0.47 -2.46
C CYS A 164 -11.22 -1.38 -3.61
N SER A 165 -12.52 -1.64 -3.69
CA SER A 165 -13.11 -2.26 -4.88
C SER A 165 -12.99 -1.34 -6.09
N PRO A 166 -13.04 -1.87 -7.33
CA PRO A 166 -12.92 -1.04 -8.55
C PRO A 166 -13.98 0.07 -8.66
N ASP A 167 -15.18 -0.16 -8.12
CA ASP A 167 -16.27 0.82 -8.06
C ASP A 167 -16.16 1.79 -6.86
N ALA A 168 -15.11 1.65 -6.04
CA ALA A 168 -14.87 2.39 -4.81
C ALA A 168 -15.99 2.29 -3.75
N LYS A 169 -16.91 1.33 -3.87
CA LYS A 169 -18.02 1.13 -2.92
C LYS A 169 -17.65 0.30 -1.69
N TRP A 170 -16.55 -0.44 -1.77
CA TRP A 170 -16.04 -1.28 -0.70
C TRP A 170 -14.58 -0.96 -0.41
N CYS A 171 -14.23 -1.01 0.87
CA CYS A 171 -12.88 -0.85 1.36
C CYS A 171 -12.52 -2.05 2.25
N VAL A 172 -11.31 -2.56 2.14
CA VAL A 172 -10.79 -3.60 3.01
C VAL A 172 -9.47 -3.15 3.63
N LEU A 173 -9.40 -3.20 4.96
CA LEU A 173 -8.21 -2.89 5.75
C LEU A 173 -7.77 -4.16 6.48
N VAL A 174 -6.49 -4.52 6.37
CA VAL A 174 -5.93 -5.72 6.98
C VAL A 174 -4.79 -5.34 7.91
N GLY A 175 -4.86 -5.83 9.14
CA GLY A 175 -3.83 -5.68 10.17
C GLY A 175 -3.38 -7.03 10.72
N ILE A 176 -2.17 -7.07 11.25
CA ILE A 176 -1.61 -8.23 11.93
C ILE A 176 -1.16 -7.87 13.34
N ALA A 177 -1.22 -8.85 14.24
CA ALA A 177 -0.71 -8.77 15.60
C ALA A 177 0.07 -10.05 15.94
N PRO A 178 0.94 -10.02 16.97
CA PRO A 178 1.55 -11.22 17.52
C PRO A 178 0.50 -12.29 17.84
N GLY A 179 0.90 -13.56 17.75
CA GLY A 179 0.04 -14.67 18.11
C GLY A 179 -0.37 -14.63 19.58
N ALA A 180 -1.41 -15.37 19.92
CA ALA A 180 -1.82 -15.55 21.31
C ALA A 180 -0.66 -16.14 22.14
N PRO A 181 -0.59 -15.90 23.46
CA PRO A 181 0.51 -16.37 24.30
C PRO A 181 0.75 -17.89 24.21
N GLU A 182 -0.30 -18.67 23.94
CA GLU A 182 -0.21 -20.13 23.77
C GLU A 182 0.45 -20.52 22.44
N ARG A 183 0.45 -19.63 21.45
CA ARG A 183 0.99 -19.85 20.08
C ARG A 183 1.60 -18.57 19.50
N PRO A 184 2.69 -18.04 20.10
CA PRO A 184 3.26 -16.75 19.70
C PRO A 184 3.78 -16.74 18.25
N ALA A 185 4.13 -17.92 17.71
CA ALA A 185 4.58 -18.08 16.33
C ALA A 185 3.47 -17.91 15.27
N LEU A 186 2.19 -18.02 15.66
CA LEU A 186 1.07 -17.86 14.72
C LEU A 186 0.56 -16.43 14.75
N VAL A 187 1.00 -15.61 13.80
CA VAL A 187 0.54 -14.23 13.62
C VAL A 187 -1.00 -14.20 13.51
N ARG A 188 -1.65 -13.35 14.29
CA ARG A 188 -3.10 -13.11 14.18
C ARG A 188 -3.36 -12.11 13.06
N GLY A 189 -4.18 -12.48 12.09
CA GLY A 189 -4.64 -11.59 11.01
C GLY A 189 -6.07 -11.14 11.28
N VAL A 190 -6.30 -9.84 11.20
CA VAL A 190 -7.62 -9.22 11.35
C VAL A 190 -7.92 -8.32 10.16
N MET A 191 -9.20 -8.25 9.82
CA MET A 191 -9.70 -7.51 8.67
C MET A 191 -10.91 -6.67 9.07
N GLN A 192 -11.04 -5.51 8.45
CA GLN A 192 -12.24 -4.69 8.45
C GLN A 192 -12.70 -4.53 6.99
N LEU A 193 -13.88 -5.05 6.68
CA LEU A 193 -14.57 -4.80 5.42
C LEU A 193 -15.57 -3.66 5.65
N TYR A 194 -15.44 -2.57 4.91
CA TYR A 194 -16.29 -1.40 5.01
C TYR A 194 -17.09 -1.20 3.73
N SER A 195 -18.40 -1.01 3.85
CA SER A 195 -19.28 -0.58 2.77
C SER A 195 -19.45 0.93 2.85
N VAL A 196 -19.07 1.63 1.77
CA VAL A 196 -19.17 3.09 1.66
C VAL A 196 -20.63 3.52 1.63
N GLU A 197 -21.46 2.86 0.81
CA GLU A 197 -22.89 3.21 0.66
C GLU A 197 -23.68 2.94 1.95
N ALA A 198 -23.43 1.80 2.60
CA ALA A 198 -24.14 1.46 3.84
C ALA A 198 -23.54 2.17 5.06
N SER A 199 -22.36 2.80 4.92
CA SER A 199 -21.58 3.37 6.03
C SER A 199 -21.40 2.39 7.19
N ARG A 200 -21.12 1.12 6.88
CA ARG A 200 -21.04 0.02 7.85
C ARG A 200 -19.77 -0.77 7.69
N SER A 201 -19.23 -1.21 8.82
CA SER A 201 -18.06 -2.07 8.90
C SER A 201 -18.43 -3.47 9.38
N GLN A 202 -17.72 -4.47 8.87
CA GLN A 202 -17.72 -5.83 9.37
C GLN A 202 -16.29 -6.23 9.72
N SER A 203 -16.09 -6.67 10.96
CA SER A 203 -14.83 -7.23 11.43
C SER A 203 -14.76 -8.72 11.10
N LEU A 204 -13.64 -9.16 10.54
CA LEU A 204 -13.38 -10.55 10.12
C LEU A 204 -11.94 -10.93 10.49
N ASP A 205 -11.64 -12.22 10.52
CA ASP A 205 -10.26 -12.71 10.66
C ASP A 205 -9.73 -13.07 9.27
N ALA A 206 -8.63 -12.43 8.86
CA ALA A 206 -7.94 -12.71 7.61
C ALA A 206 -6.51 -12.17 7.63
N HIS A 207 -5.61 -12.85 6.93
CA HIS A 207 -4.21 -12.45 6.74
C HIS A 207 -3.99 -11.72 5.41
N ALA A 208 -4.84 -12.00 4.43
CA ALA A 208 -4.79 -11.38 3.11
C ALA A 208 -6.21 -11.26 2.54
N ALA A 209 -6.46 -10.20 1.78
CA ALA A 209 -7.72 -9.98 1.09
C ALA A 209 -7.49 -9.24 -0.24
N GLY A 210 -8.38 -9.49 -1.20
CA GLY A 210 -8.38 -8.83 -2.50
C GLY A 210 -9.77 -8.80 -3.12
N PHE A 211 -10.01 -7.77 -3.94
CA PHE A 211 -11.21 -7.68 -4.78
C PHE A 211 -10.94 -8.27 -6.16
N GLY A 212 -11.96 -8.88 -6.74
CA GLY A 212 -11.96 -9.36 -8.12
C GLY A 212 -13.26 -9.01 -8.82
N GLN A 213 -13.27 -9.17 -10.14
CA GLN A 213 -14.46 -9.07 -10.97
C GLN A 213 -14.76 -10.45 -11.56
N LEU A 214 -15.97 -10.95 -11.32
CA LEU A 214 -16.40 -12.26 -11.78
C LEU A 214 -17.57 -12.11 -12.75
N ALA A 215 -17.35 -12.52 -14.00
CA ALA A 215 -18.45 -12.67 -14.95
C ALA A 215 -19.28 -13.90 -14.56
N VAL A 216 -20.58 -13.69 -14.35
CA VAL A 216 -21.53 -14.75 -13.98
C VAL A 216 -22.50 -14.97 -15.13
N ALA A 217 -22.71 -16.24 -15.51
CA ALA A 217 -23.63 -16.59 -16.59
C ALA A 217 -25.03 -16.02 -16.30
N GLY A 218 -25.62 -15.34 -17.30
CA GLY A 218 -26.92 -14.69 -17.16
C GLY A 218 -26.90 -13.25 -16.66
N ARG A 219 -25.73 -12.69 -16.29
CA ARG A 219 -25.56 -11.25 -16.04
C ARG A 219 -24.80 -10.57 -17.16
N ALA A 220 -25.19 -9.34 -17.46
CA ALA A 220 -24.48 -8.48 -18.40
C ALA A 220 -23.27 -7.79 -17.76
N ASP A 221 -23.33 -7.54 -16.45
CA ASP A 221 -22.29 -6.91 -15.64
C ASP A 221 -21.45 -7.96 -14.88
N ALA A 222 -20.15 -7.68 -14.74
CA ALA A 222 -19.29 -8.45 -13.83
C ALA A 222 -19.66 -8.12 -12.37
N MET A 223 -19.66 -9.15 -11.52
CA MET A 223 -19.87 -8.97 -10.09
C MET A 223 -18.54 -8.66 -9.39
N THR A 224 -18.53 -7.60 -8.57
CA THR A 224 -17.46 -7.38 -7.59
C THR A 224 -17.51 -8.48 -6.53
N VAL A 225 -16.43 -9.25 -6.42
CA VAL A 225 -16.24 -10.28 -5.38
C VAL A 225 -15.08 -9.92 -4.47
N ILE A 226 -15.13 -10.35 -3.22
CA ILE A 226 -13.99 -10.28 -2.30
C ILE A 226 -13.55 -11.69 -1.94
N ALA A 227 -12.26 -11.95 -2.03
CA ALA A 227 -11.62 -13.17 -1.55
C ALA A 227 -10.66 -12.80 -0.42
N PHE A 228 -10.68 -13.60 0.65
CA PHE A 228 -9.75 -13.45 1.77
C PHE A 228 -9.30 -14.82 2.26
N ALA A 229 -8.08 -14.86 2.81
CA ALA A 229 -7.46 -16.07 3.30
C ALA A 229 -7.02 -15.89 4.74
N GLN A 230 -7.25 -16.91 5.56
CA GLN A 230 -6.83 -16.98 6.95
C GLN A 230 -5.99 -18.23 7.15
N LYS A 231 -4.86 -18.08 7.83
CA LYS A 231 -4.11 -19.22 8.36
C LYS A 231 -4.70 -19.60 9.71
N SER A 232 -5.58 -20.58 9.73
CA SER A 232 -5.99 -21.26 10.96
C SER A 232 -4.98 -22.35 11.32
N ALA A 233 -4.90 -22.68 12.61
CA ALA A 233 -4.21 -23.90 13.00
C ALA A 233 -5.00 -25.13 12.50
N PRO A 234 -4.33 -26.25 12.15
CA PRO A 234 -5.04 -27.50 11.94
C PRO A 234 -5.87 -27.83 13.18
N GLN A 235 -7.13 -28.19 12.97
CA GLN A 235 -8.03 -28.69 14.01
C GLN A 235 -7.55 -30.03 14.55
#